data_AF-A0A7W1YLH1-F1
#
_entry.id   AF-A0A7W1YLH1-F1
#
_cell.length_a   1.000
_cell.length_b   1.000
_cell.length_c   1.000
_cell.angle_alpha   90.00
_cell.angle_beta   90.00
_cell.angle_gamma   90.00
#
_symmetry.space_group_name_H-M   'P 1'
#
loop_
_entity.id
_entity.type
_entity.pdbx_description
1 polymer ?
#
loop_
_entity_poly.entity_id
_entity_poly.type
_entity_poly.pdbx_seq_one_letter_code
_entity_poly.pdbx_strand_id
1 'polypeptide(L)'
;MAQPEYHNAPPAPMPAVPLEAPEGTMDPRSAFYVVRPTDALALQTIQRQGVTITIKGPRQMGKSSLLLRTAEAATGASKRVALLDSQLVDAAALSSADTFLRQFCGWISLQLQYSM
;
A
#
# COMPACT_ATOMS: atom_id res chain seq x y z
N MET A 1 -4.94 -29.91 53.06
CA MET A 1 -5.11 -28.58 52.45
C MET A 1 -3.74 -28.04 52.10
N ALA A 2 -3.47 -27.81 50.81
CA ALA A 2 -2.42 -26.92 50.31
C ALA A 2 -2.82 -26.55 48.88
N GLN A 3 -3.15 -25.28 48.63
CA GLN A 3 -3.45 -24.76 47.30
C GLN A 3 -2.11 -24.41 46.62
N PRO A 4 -1.95 -24.64 45.30
CA PRO A 4 -0.75 -24.22 44.59
C PRO A 4 -0.70 -22.69 44.54
N GLU A 5 0.43 -22.13 44.96
CA GLU A 5 0.69 -20.70 44.92
C GLU A 5 0.91 -20.28 43.46
N TYR A 6 -0.12 -19.68 42.85
CA TYR A 6 0.03 -19.01 41.56
C TYR A 6 0.87 -17.74 41.78
N HIS A 7 2.17 -17.84 41.52
CA HIS A 7 3.06 -16.69 41.44
C HIS A 7 2.63 -15.82 40.24
N ASN A 8 1.66 -14.93 40.46
CA ASN A 8 1.21 -13.96 39.49
C ASN A 8 2.21 -12.80 39.43
N ALA A 9 3.43 -13.07 38.97
CA ALA A 9 4.33 -12.00 38.56
C ALA A 9 3.65 -11.22 37.43
N PRO A 10 3.60 -9.88 37.48
CA PRO A 10 3.07 -9.11 36.36
C PRO A 10 3.88 -9.50 35.11
N PRO A 11 3.22 -9.73 33.96
CA PRO A 11 3.92 -10.02 32.72
C PRO A 11 4.95 -8.91 32.49
N ALA A 12 6.17 -9.30 32.13
CA ALA A 12 7.22 -8.36 31.81
C ALA A 12 6.68 -7.30 30.81
N PRO A 13 6.99 -6.01 30.99
CA PRO A 13 6.48 -4.97 30.12
C PRO A 13 6.86 -5.32 28.68
N MET A 14 5.84 -5.48 27.83
CA MET A 14 6.08 -5.70 26.41
C MET A 14 6.85 -4.50 25.86
N PRO A 15 7.85 -4.71 24.99
CA PRO A 15 8.55 -3.59 24.36
C PRO A 15 7.52 -2.67 23.70
N ALA A 16 7.56 -1.39 24.05
CA ALA A 16 6.63 -0.40 23.51
C ALA A 16 6.86 -0.27 22.00
N VAL A 17 5.95 -0.80 21.19
CA VAL A 17 5.97 -0.59 19.75
C VAL A 17 5.49 0.84 19.49
N PRO A 18 6.25 1.67 18.74
CA PRO A 18 5.79 2.98 18.33
C PRO A 18 4.45 2.87 17.63
N LEU A 19 3.45 3.60 18.12
CA LEU A 19 2.13 3.63 17.51
C LEU A 19 2.18 4.41 16.19
N GLU A 20 1.57 3.85 15.14
CA GLU A 20 1.36 4.52 13.88
C GLU A 20 0.06 5.33 13.90
N ALA A 21 -0.05 6.38 13.09
CA ALA A 21 -1.29 7.12 12.96
C ALA A 21 -2.40 6.20 12.39
N PRO A 22 -3.61 6.20 12.96
CA PRO A 22 -4.68 5.29 12.54
C PRO A 22 -5.29 5.67 11.19
N GLU A 23 -4.98 6.85 10.67
CA GLU A 23 -5.58 7.40 9.46
C GLU A 23 -4.60 7.42 8.28
N GLY A 24 -5.17 7.34 7.08
CA GLY A 24 -4.42 7.43 5.84
C GLY A 24 -3.99 6.08 5.29
N THR A 25 -3.00 6.13 4.40
CA THR A 25 -2.42 4.94 3.78
C THR A 25 -1.37 4.35 4.70
N MET A 26 -1.52 3.09 5.09
CA MET A 26 -0.53 2.41 5.92
C MET A 26 0.74 2.11 5.14
N ASP A 27 1.88 2.22 5.81
CA ASP A 27 3.16 1.77 5.28
C ASP A 27 3.10 0.27 4.92
N PRO A 28 3.70 -0.17 3.80
CA PRO A 28 3.77 -1.59 3.45
C PRO A 28 4.40 -2.48 4.53
N ARG A 29 5.26 -1.91 5.39
CA ARG A 29 5.93 -2.59 6.51
C ARG A 29 5.27 -2.33 7.88
N SER A 30 4.12 -1.66 7.89
CA SER A 30 3.34 -1.42 9.11
C SER A 30 3.05 -2.73 9.84
N ALA A 31 3.36 -2.78 11.12
CA ALA A 31 3.08 -3.93 12.00
C ALA A 31 1.59 -4.03 12.37
N PHE A 32 0.82 -2.96 12.15
CA PHE A 32 -0.59 -2.87 12.50
C PHE A 32 -1.53 -3.26 11.34
N TYR A 33 -0.97 -3.59 10.16
CA TYR A 33 -1.76 -4.01 9.02
C TYR A 33 -2.29 -5.45 9.16
N VAL A 34 -3.61 -5.59 9.13
CA VAL A 34 -4.27 -6.89 9.10
C VAL A 34 -4.42 -7.34 7.65
N VAL A 35 -3.71 -8.41 7.30
CA VAL A 35 -3.77 -9.05 5.98
C VAL A 35 -5.17 -9.58 5.70
N ARG A 36 -5.65 -9.37 4.47
CA ARG A 36 -6.98 -9.77 4.03
C ARG A 36 -6.89 -10.82 2.92
N PRO A 37 -7.94 -11.64 2.73
CA PRO A 37 -7.95 -12.65 1.65
C PRO A 37 -7.69 -12.08 0.25
N THR A 38 -8.16 -10.85 -0.03
CA THR A 38 -7.96 -10.17 -1.31
C THR A 38 -6.52 -9.76 -1.59
N ASP A 39 -5.68 -9.67 -0.56
CA ASP A 39 -4.31 -9.18 -0.70
C ASP A 39 -3.47 -10.18 -1.46
N ALA A 40 -3.63 -11.47 -1.14
CA ALA A 40 -2.96 -12.56 -1.83
C ALA A 40 -3.23 -12.54 -3.35
N LEU A 41 -4.47 -12.25 -3.75
CA LEU A 41 -4.84 -12.14 -5.16
C LEU A 41 -4.08 -10.99 -5.85
N ALA A 42 -4.02 -9.81 -5.24
CA ALA A 42 -3.29 -8.67 -5.80
C ALA A 42 -1.78 -8.95 -5.88
N LEU A 43 -1.18 -9.46 -4.80
CA LEU A 43 0.25 -9.76 -4.69
C LEU A 43 0.71 -10.87 -5.64
N GLN A 44 -0.14 -11.87 -5.91
CA GLN A 44 0.17 -12.91 -6.91
C GLN A 44 -0.05 -12.40 -8.34
N THR A 45 -1.14 -11.65 -8.58
CA THR A 45 -1.46 -11.15 -9.92
C THR A 45 -0.39 -10.19 -10.41
N ILE A 46 0.14 -9.32 -9.54
CA ILE A 46 1.15 -8.34 -9.92
C ILE A 46 2.48 -8.97 -10.35
N GLN A 47 2.73 -10.25 -10.04
CA GLN A 47 3.92 -10.96 -10.52
C GLN A 47 3.85 -11.21 -12.04
N ARG A 48 2.66 -11.40 -12.58
CA ARG A 48 2.43 -11.70 -14.00
C ARG A 48 2.70 -10.47 -14.89
N GLN A 49 2.95 -10.71 -16.18
CA GLN A 49 3.09 -9.65 -17.19
C GLN A 49 1.72 -9.31 -17.80
N GLY A 50 1.53 -8.07 -18.24
CA GLY A 50 0.34 -7.65 -18.99
C GLY A 50 -0.97 -7.75 -18.22
N VAL A 51 -0.96 -7.47 -16.92
CA VAL A 51 -2.14 -7.54 -16.05
C VAL A 51 -2.69 -6.18 -15.70
N THR A 52 -4.00 -6.13 -15.48
CA THR A 52 -4.69 -4.99 -14.87
C THR A 52 -5.35 -5.47 -13.58
N ILE A 53 -5.06 -4.78 -12.47
CA ILE A 53 -5.62 -5.10 -11.15
C ILE A 53 -6.51 -3.94 -10.72
N THR A 54 -7.78 -4.23 -10.42
CA THR A 54 -8.72 -3.22 -9.91
C THR A 54 -8.93 -3.44 -8.41
N ILE A 55 -8.50 -2.47 -7.59
CA ILE A 55 -8.75 -2.45 -6.14
C ILE A 55 -9.93 -1.53 -5.86
N LYS A 56 -11.11 -2.09 -5.60
CA LYS A 56 -12.36 -1.35 -5.39
C LYS A 56 -12.95 -1.61 -4.01
N GLY A 57 -13.55 -0.58 -3.42
CA GLY A 57 -14.25 -0.66 -2.14
C GLY A 57 -14.61 0.73 -1.59
N PRO A 58 -15.41 0.79 -0.50
CA PRO A 58 -15.77 2.05 0.16
C PRO A 58 -14.57 2.91 0.59
N ARG A 59 -14.80 4.20 0.86
CA ARG A 59 -13.77 5.10 1.41
C ARG A 59 -13.18 4.53 2.70
N GLN A 60 -11.89 4.78 2.93
CA GLN A 60 -11.13 4.32 4.11
C GLN A 60 -11.05 2.80 4.35
N MET A 61 -11.46 1.97 3.39
CA MET A 61 -11.31 0.51 3.48
C MET A 61 -9.90 0.00 3.13
N GLY A 62 -8.83 0.77 3.32
CA GLY A 62 -7.44 0.29 3.09
C GLY A 62 -7.03 -0.04 1.65
N LYS A 63 -7.75 0.49 0.64
CA LYS A 63 -7.45 0.29 -0.79
C LYS A 63 -6.05 0.80 -1.16
N SER A 64 -5.72 2.01 -0.73
CA SER A 64 -4.41 2.62 -0.96
C SER A 64 -3.30 1.84 -0.27
N SER A 65 -3.56 1.29 0.93
CA SER A 65 -2.59 0.44 1.63
C SER A 65 -2.30 -0.84 0.86
N LEU A 66 -3.32 -1.48 0.28
CA LEU A 66 -3.13 -2.63 -0.60
C LEU A 66 -2.41 -2.25 -1.90
N LEU A 67 -2.69 -1.08 -2.48
CA LEU A 67 -1.99 -0.57 -3.66
C LEU A 67 -0.48 -0.43 -3.39
N LEU A 68 -0.09 0.18 -2.26
CA LEU A 68 1.34 0.35 -1.93
C LEU A 68 2.05 -0.99 -1.70
N ARG A 69 1.39 -1.95 -1.03
CA ARG A 69 1.93 -3.31 -0.84
C ARG A 69 2.09 -4.05 -2.17
N THR A 70 1.14 -3.87 -3.07
CA THR A 70 1.20 -4.43 -4.43
C THR A 70 2.34 -3.80 -5.23
N ALA A 71 2.58 -2.50 -5.05
CA ALA A 71 3.68 -1.77 -5.64
C ALA A 71 5.04 -2.27 -5.11
N GLU A 72 5.19 -2.44 -3.79
CA GLU A 72 6.41 -3.01 -3.17
C GLU A 72 6.69 -4.43 -3.69
N ALA A 73 5.66 -5.27 -3.82
CA ALA A 73 5.80 -6.61 -4.40
C ALA A 73 6.21 -6.58 -5.88
N ALA A 74 5.81 -5.55 -6.63
CA ALA A 74 6.27 -5.34 -8.01
C ALA A 74 7.75 -4.94 -8.05
N THR A 75 8.17 -4.02 -7.19
CA THR A 75 9.57 -3.63 -7.05
C THR A 75 10.46 -4.81 -6.65
N GLY A 76 10.01 -5.64 -5.70
CA GLY A 76 10.69 -6.88 -5.31
C GLY A 76 10.82 -7.89 -6.46
N ALA A 77 9.92 -7.82 -7.44
CA ALA A 77 9.96 -8.60 -8.68
C ALA A 77 10.77 -7.92 -9.81
N SER A 78 11.63 -6.94 -9.46
CA SER A 78 12.46 -6.16 -10.39
C SER A 78 11.67 -5.35 -11.42
N LYS A 79 10.41 -5.01 -11.13
CA LYS A 79 9.61 -4.09 -11.96
C LYS A 79 9.84 -2.65 -11.53
N ARG A 80 9.91 -1.74 -12.51
CA ARG A 80 9.88 -0.30 -12.24
C ARG A 80 8.44 0.12 -11.96
N VAL A 81 8.26 0.96 -10.95
CA VAL A 81 6.94 1.37 -10.45
C VAL A 81 6.82 2.89 -10.54
N ALA A 82 5.71 3.36 -11.12
CA ALA A 82 5.29 4.75 -11.04
C ALA A 82 3.93 4.79 -10.32
N LEU A 83 3.85 5.57 -9.23
CA LEU A 83 2.60 5.82 -8.52
C LEU A 83 2.05 7.16 -8.99
N LEU A 84 0.77 7.17 -9.36
CA LEU A 84 0.07 8.40 -9.76
C LEU A 84 -1.10 8.62 -8.82
N ASP A 85 -1.21 9.84 -8.30
CA ASP A 85 -2.39 10.27 -7.58
C ASP A 85 -3.33 11.00 -8.54
N SER A 86 -4.47 10.37 -8.84
CA SER A 86 -5.49 10.96 -9.70
C SER A 86 -6.11 12.23 -9.12
N GLN A 87 -5.98 12.48 -7.80
CA GLN A 87 -6.48 13.69 -7.16
C GLN A 87 -5.63 14.93 -7.49
N LEU A 88 -4.38 14.73 -7.90
CA LEU A 88 -3.47 15.82 -8.29
C LEU A 88 -3.64 16.22 -9.77
N VAL A 89 -4.51 15.55 -10.51
CA VAL A 89 -4.79 15.85 -11.92
C VAL A 89 -5.74 17.03 -11.99
N ASP A 90 -5.25 18.16 -12.52
CA ASP A 90 -6.06 19.37 -12.74
C ASP A 90 -7.19 19.10 -13.74
N ALA A 91 -8.34 19.75 -13.56
CA ALA A 91 -9.46 19.71 -14.50
C ALA A 91 -9.04 20.15 -15.91
N ALA A 92 -8.07 21.08 -16.02
CA ALA A 92 -7.50 21.48 -17.30
C ALA A 92 -6.78 20.32 -18.03
N ALA A 93 -6.17 19.39 -17.29
CA ALA A 93 -5.54 18.20 -17.85
C ALA A 93 -6.56 17.22 -18.44
N LEU A 94 -7.79 17.22 -17.91
CA LEU A 94 -8.90 16.37 -18.34
C LEU A 94 -9.72 16.99 -19.49
N SER A 95 -9.33 18.17 -19.98
CA SER A 95 -10.06 18.88 -21.04
C SER A 95 -10.00 18.19 -22.40
N SER A 96 -8.95 17.43 -22.69
CA SER A 96 -8.82 16.64 -23.91
C SER A 96 -7.96 15.39 -23.68
N ALA A 97 -8.20 14.34 -24.46
CA ALA A 97 -7.41 13.12 -24.40
C ALA A 97 -5.94 13.36 -24.76
N ASP A 98 -5.64 14.22 -25.75
CA ASP A 98 -4.25 14.55 -26.14
C ASP A 98 -3.52 15.27 -25.00
N THR A 99 -4.16 16.27 -24.39
CA THR A 99 -3.59 17.01 -23.25
C THR A 99 -3.32 16.08 -22.08
N PHE A 100 -4.30 15.24 -21.71
CA PHE A 100 -4.14 14.26 -20.64
C PHE A 100 -2.98 13.31 -20.91
N LEU A 101 -2.93 12.70 -22.09
CA LEU A 101 -1.91 11.71 -22.42
C LEU A 101 -0.50 12.31 -22.44
N ARG A 102 -0.32 13.55 -22.92
CA ARG A 102 0.98 14.24 -22.87
C ARG A 102 1.46 14.45 -21.44
N GLN A 103 0.58 14.95 -20.57
CA GLN A 103 0.92 15.19 -19.16
C GLN A 103 1.18 13.87 -18.43
N PHE A 104 0.34 12.86 -18.66
CA PHE A 104 0.50 11.51 -18.11
C PHE A 104 1.85 10.88 -18.49
N CYS A 105 2.24 10.94 -19.76
CA CYS A 105 3.55 10.48 -20.22
C CYS A 105 4.71 11.23 -19.54
N GLY A 106 4.57 12.54 -19.36
CA GLY A 106 5.54 13.36 -18.63
C GLY A 106 5.68 12.93 -17.16
N TRP A 107 4.56 12.73 -16.45
CA TRP A 107 4.56 12.29 -15.05
C TRP A 107 5.18 10.90 -14.88
N ILE A 108 4.80 9.93 -15.72
CA ILE A 108 5.40 8.59 -15.67
C ILE A 108 6.90 8.66 -15.93
N SER A 109 7.32 9.40 -16.96
CA SER A 109 8.75 9.52 -17.29
C SER A 109 9.54 10.09 -16.11
N LEU A 110 9.01 11.13 -15.45
CA LEU A 110 9.63 11.75 -14.29
C LEU A 110 9.72 10.77 -13.10
N GLN A 111 8.61 10.13 -12.74
CA GLN A 111 8.57 9.17 -11.63
C GLN A 111 9.53 7.99 -11.86
N LEU A 112 9.56 7.47 -13.08
CA LEU A 112 10.43 6.35 -13.42
C LEU A 112 11.91 6.75 -13.48
N GLN A 113 12.24 8.01 -13.78
CA GLN A 113 13.62 8.52 -13.71
C GLN A 113 14.14 8.61 -12.28
N TYR A 114 13.30 9.06 -11.33
CA TYR A 114 13.66 9.14 -9.91
C TYR A 114 13.54 7.82 -9.14
N SER A 115 13.00 6.76 -9.76
CA SER A 115 12.92 5.41 -9.17
C SER A 115 14.23 4.60 -9.22
N MET A 116 15.37 5.25 -9.48
CA MET A 116 16.70 4.64 -9.58
C MET A 116 17.37 4.51 -8.21
#